data_AF-A0A6C0CLF8-F1
#
_entry.id   AF-A0A6C0CLF8-F1
#
_cell.length_a   1.000
_cell.length_b   1.000
_cell.length_c   1.000
_cell.angle_alpha   90.00
_cell.angle_beta   90.00
_cell.angle_gamma   90.00
#
_symmetry.space_group_name_H-M   'P 1'
#
loop_
_entity.id
_entity.type
_entity.pdbx_description
1 polymer ?
#
loop_
_entity_poly.entity_id
_entity_poly.type
_entity_poly.pdbx_seq_one_letter_code
_entity_poly.pdbx_strand_id
1 'polypeptide(L)'
;MTKDNPSKSTVNLDTYKTVMCKAKQTNGRCNNLNKCQHAHARRELRRKVIVSADGQYNYYPKRCDYENRCPEKDKCTFSHTTNEIMYHPQLYKSKECSKISSKGGCKKGMFCPFIHPEKVDRETDHIIDPTLQDTLDDMEKNLSKPTWFALTLEQR
;
A
#
# COMPACT_ATOMS: atom_id res chain seq x y z
N MET A 1 4.25 -22.91 3.96
CA MET A 1 4.57 -22.24 2.68
C MET A 1 3.41 -21.32 2.34
N THR A 2 3.44 -20.09 2.86
CA THR A 2 2.36 -19.11 2.68
C THR A 2 2.35 -18.67 1.22
N LYS A 3 1.22 -18.87 0.54
CA LYS A 3 0.97 -18.31 -0.78
C LYS A 3 0.73 -16.81 -0.59
N ASP A 4 1.76 -16.01 -0.83
CA ASP A 4 1.61 -14.57 -0.94
C ASP A 4 0.60 -14.27 -2.05
N ASN A 5 -0.53 -13.69 -1.68
CA ASN A 5 -1.54 -13.20 -2.62
C ASN A 5 -1.12 -11.78 -3.05
N PRO A 6 -0.58 -11.56 -4.27
CA PRO A 6 -0.03 -10.28 -4.66
C PRO A 6 -1.15 -9.44 -5.28
N SER A 7 -1.95 -8.75 -4.45
CA SER A 7 -2.96 -7.84 -4.97
C SER A 7 -2.35 -6.53 -5.50
N LYS A 8 -1.91 -6.65 -6.76
CA LYS A 8 -1.94 -5.66 -7.85
C LYS A 8 -1.67 -4.19 -7.50
N SER A 9 -0.40 -3.84 -7.59
CA SER A 9 0.19 -2.73 -8.38
C SER A 9 1.31 -2.06 -7.60
N THR A 10 2.42 -2.78 -7.42
CA THR A 10 3.61 -2.24 -6.77
C THR A 10 4.48 -1.53 -7.82
N VAL A 11 5.03 -0.38 -7.44
CA VAL A 11 6.05 0.31 -8.21
C VAL A 11 7.27 -0.60 -8.37
N ASN A 12 7.83 -0.69 -9.59
CA ASN A 12 9.11 -1.36 -9.80
C ASN A 12 10.25 -0.50 -9.20
N LEU A 13 10.81 -0.96 -8.08
CA LEU A 13 11.85 -0.23 -7.35
C LEU A 13 13.20 -0.16 -8.06
N ASP A 14 13.46 -0.98 -9.08
CA ASP A 14 14.72 -0.93 -9.81
C ASP A 14 14.78 0.23 -10.80
N THR A 15 13.62 0.67 -11.31
CA THR A 15 13.54 1.65 -12.39
C THR A 15 12.81 2.93 -12.00
N TYR A 16 11.96 2.90 -10.97
CA TYR A 16 11.16 4.06 -10.60
C TYR A 16 12.00 5.26 -10.17
N LYS A 17 11.78 6.36 -10.88
CA LYS A 17 12.42 7.66 -10.72
C LYS A 17 13.95 7.62 -10.77
N THR A 18 14.52 6.58 -11.40
CA THR A 18 15.98 6.42 -11.52
C THR A 18 16.60 7.22 -12.65
N VAL A 19 15.78 7.67 -13.59
CA VAL A 19 16.20 8.48 -14.74
C VAL A 19 15.28 9.68 -14.92
N MET A 20 15.80 10.72 -15.57
CA MET A 20 15.03 11.92 -15.90
C MET A 20 14.00 11.62 -16.99
N CYS A 21 12.83 12.25 -16.89
CA CYS A 21 11.78 12.15 -17.90
C CYS A 21 12.18 12.95 -19.14
N LYS A 22 12.45 12.24 -20.24
CA LYS A 22 12.81 12.84 -21.53
C LYS A 22 11.77 13.86 -22.01
N ALA A 23 10.48 13.51 -22.02
CA ALA A 23 9.41 14.42 -22.45
C ALA A 23 9.37 15.72 -21.65
N LYS A 24 9.53 15.63 -20.32
CA LYS A 24 9.60 16.82 -19.46
C LYS A 24 10.84 17.66 -19.76
N GLN A 25 11.99 17.04 -20.02
CA GLN A 25 13.23 17.73 -20.37
C GLN A 25 13.17 18.41 -21.73
N THR A 26 12.67 17.73 -22.77
CA THR A 26 12.69 18.25 -24.14
C THR A 26 11.53 19.21 -24.42
N ASN A 27 10.34 18.90 -23.90
CA ASN A 27 9.11 19.62 -24.27
C ASN A 27 8.59 20.51 -23.13
N GLY A 28 9.28 20.53 -21.98
CA GLY A 28 8.83 21.25 -20.77
C GLY A 28 7.60 20.64 -20.08
N ARG A 29 6.96 19.61 -20.66
CA ARG A 29 5.74 18.97 -20.15
C ARG A 29 5.75 17.46 -20.37
N CYS A 30 5.11 16.73 -19.47
CA CYS A 30 4.88 15.28 -19.58
C CYS A 30 3.39 14.99 -19.37
N ASN A 31 2.79 14.18 -20.25
CA ASN A 31 1.36 13.82 -20.19
C ASN A 31 1.04 12.88 -19.02
N ASN A 32 2.03 12.15 -18.51
CA ASN A 32 1.87 11.24 -17.38
C ASN A 32 1.82 11.96 -16.03
N LEU A 33 2.15 13.26 -15.97
CA LEU A 33 2.06 14.10 -14.76
C LEU A 33 2.64 13.39 -13.51
N ASN A 34 1.90 13.33 -12.41
CA ASN A 34 2.32 12.68 -11.16
C ASN A 34 2.39 11.15 -11.25
N LYS A 35 1.88 10.53 -12.32
CA LYS A 35 1.96 9.10 -12.61
C LYS A 35 3.19 8.72 -13.44
N CYS A 36 4.00 9.70 -13.88
CA CYS A 36 5.21 9.43 -14.63
C CYS A 36 6.21 8.66 -13.76
N GLN A 37 6.73 7.54 -14.28
CA GLN A 37 7.73 6.73 -13.59
C GLN A 37 9.14 7.35 -13.63
N HIS A 38 9.37 8.35 -14.46
CA HIS A 38 10.66 9.04 -14.58
C HIS A 38 10.66 10.37 -13.81
N ALA A 39 11.81 10.81 -13.33
CA ALA A 39 11.94 12.03 -12.53
C ALA A 39 11.71 13.29 -13.37
N HIS A 40 10.84 14.19 -12.91
CA HIS A 40 10.60 15.48 -13.58
C HIS A 40 11.60 16.57 -13.19
N ALA A 41 12.36 16.35 -12.13
CA ALA A 41 13.38 17.26 -11.60
C ALA A 41 14.43 16.46 -10.82
N ARG A 42 15.63 17.02 -10.60
CA ARG A 42 16.68 16.34 -9.81
C ARG A 42 16.21 15.96 -8.40
N ARG A 43 15.34 16.76 -7.78
CA ARG A 43 14.73 16.47 -6.47
C ARG A 43 13.84 15.21 -6.46
N GLU A 44 13.38 14.75 -7.62
CA GLU A 44 12.63 13.50 -7.77
C GLU A 44 13.54 12.33 -8.13
N LEU A 45 14.77 12.59 -8.59
CA LEU A 45 15.69 11.56 -9.04
C LEU A 45 16.11 10.69 -7.85
N ARG A 46 16.16 9.38 -8.08
CA ARG A 46 16.52 8.37 -7.10
C ARG A 46 17.68 7.56 -7.65
N ARG A 47 18.78 7.42 -6.91
CA ARG A 47 19.82 6.46 -7.29
C ARG A 47 19.27 5.04 -7.27
N LYS A 48 19.74 4.21 -8.21
CA LYS A 48 19.44 2.79 -8.18
C LYS A 48 20.04 2.20 -6.90
N VAL A 49 19.24 1.39 -6.21
CA VAL A 49 19.72 0.64 -5.06
C VAL A 49 20.53 -0.54 -5.56
N ILE A 50 21.75 -0.68 -5.04
CA ILE A 50 22.64 -1.79 -5.31
C ILE A 50 22.84 -2.49 -3.97
N VAL A 51 22.72 -3.82 -3.99
CA VAL A 51 22.95 -4.68 -2.83
C VAL A 51 24.26 -5.41 -3.04
N SER A 52 25.20 -5.20 -2.13
CA SER A 52 26.48 -5.88 -2.08
C SER A 52 26.31 -7.35 -1.67
N ALA A 53 27.36 -8.17 -1.86
CA ALA A 53 27.31 -9.61 -1.55
C ALA A 53 27.05 -9.91 -0.05
N ASP A 54 27.44 -8.98 0.83
CA ASP A 54 27.18 -9.00 2.28
C ASP A 54 25.76 -8.50 2.65
N GLY A 55 24.92 -8.19 1.67
CA GLY A 55 23.57 -7.67 1.87
C GLY A 55 23.52 -6.17 2.18
N GLN A 56 24.65 -5.45 2.12
CA GLN A 56 24.67 -4.01 2.38
C GLN A 56 24.16 -3.21 1.17
N TYR A 57 23.33 -2.20 1.44
CA TYR A 57 22.89 -1.26 0.41
C TYR A 57 23.94 -0.19 0.13
N ASN A 58 24.05 0.27 -1.12
CA ASN A 58 24.93 1.38 -1.50
C ASN A 58 24.59 2.71 -0.80
N TYR A 59 23.36 2.88 -0.31
CA TYR A 59 22.99 3.99 0.56
C TYR A 59 21.89 3.59 1.53
N TYR A 60 21.85 4.24 2.70
CA TYR A 60 20.83 4.07 3.72
C TYR A 60 19.63 5.00 3.46
N PRO A 61 18.41 4.60 3.86
CA PRO A 61 17.20 5.43 3.76
C PRO A 61 17.13 6.50 4.85
N LYS A 62 18.24 7.19 5.08
CA LYS A 62 18.40 8.31 6.01
C LYS A 62 18.87 9.53 5.22
N ARG A 63 18.32 10.70 5.53
CA ARG A 63 18.68 11.96 4.87
C ARG A 63 20.16 12.26 5.09
N CYS A 64 20.87 12.62 4.02
CA CYS A 64 22.20 13.23 4.09
C CYS A 64 22.08 14.70 4.50
N ASP A 65 22.94 15.16 5.41
CA ASP A 65 22.94 16.54 5.91
C ASP A 65 23.26 17.58 4.82
N TYR A 66 24.00 17.17 3.79
CA TYR A 66 24.47 18.07 2.71
C TYR A 66 23.57 18.06 1.47
N GLU A 67 22.65 17.10 1.36
CA GLU A 67 21.71 16.95 0.24
C GLU A 67 22.37 17.16 -1.14
N ASN A 68 21.93 18.17 -1.90
CA ASN A 68 22.42 18.49 -3.24
C ASN A 68 23.85 19.06 -3.27
N ARG A 69 24.41 19.43 -2.12
CA ARG A 69 25.79 19.94 -1.97
C ARG A 69 26.73 18.88 -1.40
N CYS A 70 26.29 17.62 -1.31
CA CYS A 70 27.10 16.54 -0.79
C CYS A 70 28.36 16.32 -1.65
N PRO A 71 29.56 16.35 -1.07
CA PRO A 71 30.82 16.17 -1.80
C PRO A 71 30.93 14.76 -2.40
N GLU A 72 30.33 13.76 -1.75
CA GLU A 72 30.34 12.36 -2.19
C GLU A 72 29.41 12.09 -3.38
N LYS A 73 28.50 13.01 -3.70
CA LYS A 73 27.56 12.90 -4.84
C LYS A 73 26.90 11.51 -4.87
N ASP A 74 27.06 10.76 -5.96
CA ASP A 74 26.42 9.45 -6.12
C ASP A 74 27.02 8.35 -5.24
N LYS A 75 28.23 8.56 -4.70
CA LYS A 75 28.90 7.64 -3.78
C LYS A 75 28.47 7.81 -2.31
N CYS A 76 27.65 8.81 -2.00
CA CYS A 76 27.20 9.04 -0.63
C CYS A 76 26.39 7.86 -0.10
N THR A 77 26.71 7.40 1.11
CA THR A 77 26.00 6.29 1.77
C THR A 77 24.67 6.72 2.39
N PHE A 78 24.24 7.97 2.23
CA PHE A 78 22.96 8.48 2.72
C PHE A 78 22.08 8.98 1.56
N SER A 79 20.78 9.07 1.79
CA SER A 79 19.79 9.51 0.80
C SER A 79 19.78 11.02 0.60
N HIS A 80 19.77 11.47 -0.66
CA HIS A 80 19.72 12.87 -1.07
C HIS A 80 18.31 13.37 -1.41
N THR A 81 17.38 12.45 -1.73
CA THR A 81 16.00 12.83 -2.06
C THR A 81 14.99 12.10 -1.20
N THR A 82 13.79 12.66 -1.09
CA THR A 82 12.68 11.98 -0.42
C THR A 82 12.32 10.68 -1.15
N ASN A 83 12.50 10.63 -2.48
CA ASN A 83 12.25 9.40 -3.22
C ASN A 83 13.28 8.31 -2.89
N GLU A 84 14.55 8.66 -2.69
CA GLU A 84 15.57 7.70 -2.23
C GLU A 84 15.21 7.05 -0.90
N ILE A 85 14.64 7.82 0.04
CA ILE A 85 14.18 7.31 1.35
C ILE A 85 12.91 6.48 1.19
N MET A 86 11.86 7.06 0.61
CA MET A 86 10.51 6.48 0.63
C MET A 86 10.37 5.23 -0.25
N TYR A 87 11.21 5.10 -1.28
CA TYR A 87 11.22 3.95 -2.18
C TYR A 87 12.51 3.10 -2.02
N HIS A 88 13.19 3.22 -0.88
CA HIS A 88 14.24 2.28 -0.51
C HIS A 88 13.61 0.91 -0.17
N PRO A 89 14.19 -0.23 -0.58
CA PRO A 89 13.65 -1.56 -0.28
C PRO A 89 13.33 -1.80 1.20
N GLN A 90 14.12 -1.24 2.12
CA GLN A 90 13.86 -1.37 3.57
C GLN A 90 12.64 -0.58 4.06
N LEU A 91 12.19 0.47 3.37
CA LEU A 91 11.10 1.34 3.82
C LEU A 91 9.86 1.31 2.94
N TYR A 92 10.00 0.92 1.68
CA TYR A 92 8.87 0.88 0.75
C TYR A 92 7.81 -0.10 1.25
N LYS A 93 6.57 0.37 1.36
CA LYS A 93 5.41 -0.40 1.87
C LYS A 93 5.63 -1.00 3.26
N SER A 94 6.40 -0.36 4.14
CA SER A 94 6.58 -0.79 5.53
C SER A 94 5.62 -0.15 6.54
N LYS A 95 4.90 0.90 6.14
CA LYS A 95 3.96 1.65 6.98
C LYS A 95 2.68 1.96 6.24
N GLU A 96 1.57 2.04 6.96
CA GLU A 96 0.26 2.42 6.42
C GLU A 96 0.18 3.88 5.99
N CYS A 97 -0.62 4.14 4.96
CA CYS A 97 -0.84 5.47 4.43
C CYS A 97 -1.87 6.21 5.27
N SER A 98 -1.43 7.21 6.02
CA SER A 98 -2.33 8.10 6.78
C SER A 98 -3.34 8.88 5.92
N LYS A 99 -3.13 8.95 4.59
CA LYS A 99 -3.99 9.69 3.68
C LYS A 99 -5.09 8.83 3.05
N ILE A 100 -5.07 7.51 3.22
CA ILE A 100 -6.10 6.64 2.61
C ILE A 100 -7.50 6.94 3.17
N SER A 101 -7.60 7.19 4.48
CA SER A 101 -8.86 7.47 5.19
C SER A 101 -9.24 8.95 5.20
N SER A 102 -8.42 9.83 4.59
CA SER A 102 -8.70 11.27 4.57
C SER A 102 -9.76 11.63 3.51
N LYS A 103 -10.49 12.73 3.72
CA LYS A 103 -11.47 13.25 2.74
C LYS A 103 -10.76 13.53 1.41
N GLY A 104 -11.07 12.74 0.38
CA GLY A 104 -10.44 12.79 -0.95
C GLY A 104 -9.35 11.74 -1.20
N GLY A 105 -9.04 10.88 -0.22
CA GLY A 105 -8.16 9.71 -0.37
C GLY A 105 -6.69 10.03 -0.72
N CYS A 106 -5.91 8.97 -0.92
CA CYS A 106 -4.51 9.10 -1.30
C CYS A 106 -4.35 9.39 -2.80
N LYS A 107 -3.99 10.63 -3.14
CA LYS A 107 -3.74 11.07 -4.53
C LYS A 107 -2.58 10.37 -5.24
N LYS A 108 -1.72 9.65 -4.51
CA LYS A 108 -0.61 8.88 -5.09
C LYS A 108 -1.03 7.52 -5.64
N GLY A 109 -2.19 6.99 -5.22
CA GLY A 109 -2.70 5.70 -5.69
C GLY A 109 -1.65 4.59 -5.56
N MET A 110 -1.43 3.84 -6.64
CA MET A 110 -0.41 2.78 -6.72
C MET A 110 1.03 3.28 -6.53
N PHE A 111 1.31 4.55 -6.80
CA PHE A 111 2.62 5.18 -6.57
C PHE A 111 2.80 5.65 -5.12
N CYS A 112 1.86 5.34 -4.22
CA CYS A 112 2.06 5.64 -2.81
C CYS A 112 3.15 4.73 -2.23
N PRO A 113 4.19 5.26 -1.57
CA PRO A 113 5.21 4.44 -0.93
C PRO A 113 4.70 3.72 0.33
N PHE A 114 3.49 4.06 0.80
CA PHE A 114 2.86 3.49 1.98
C PHE A 114 1.82 2.43 1.62
N ILE A 115 1.51 1.55 2.57
CA ILE A 115 0.50 0.50 2.46
C ILE A 115 -0.88 1.17 2.37
N HIS A 116 -1.69 0.75 1.41
CA HIS A 116 -3.13 1.00 1.41
C HIS A 116 -3.77 -0.33 1.78
N PRO A 117 -4.48 -0.45 2.92
CA PRO A 117 -5.20 -1.67 3.22
C PRO A 117 -6.19 -1.95 2.10
N GLU A 118 -6.28 -3.21 1.71
CA GLU A 118 -7.22 -3.65 0.68
C GLU A 118 -8.63 -3.26 1.14
N LYS A 119 -9.39 -2.56 0.27
CA LYS A 119 -10.82 -2.58 0.47
C LYS A 119 -11.22 -4.01 0.13
N VAL A 120 -11.67 -4.76 1.13
CA VAL A 120 -12.37 -6.00 0.87
C VAL A 120 -13.56 -5.58 0.04
N ASP A 121 -13.49 -5.81 -1.27
CA ASP A 121 -14.61 -5.61 -2.16
C ASP A 121 -15.70 -6.54 -1.61
N ARG A 122 -16.74 -5.97 -0.99
CA ARG A 122 -17.92 -6.71 -0.52
C ARG A 122 -18.76 -7.21 -1.71
N GLU A 123 -18.13 -7.52 -2.84
CA GLU A 123 -18.80 -8.14 -3.99
C GLU A 123 -19.08 -9.63 -3.76
N THR A 124 -18.69 -10.21 -2.60
CA THR A 124 -19.10 -11.55 -2.20
C THR A 124 -20.30 -11.61 -1.24
N ASP A 125 -20.90 -10.48 -0.84
CA ASP A 125 -22.14 -10.47 -0.03
C ASP A 125 -23.40 -10.85 -0.86
N HIS A 126 -23.24 -11.18 -2.15
CA HIS A 126 -24.32 -11.68 -3.01
C HIS A 126 -24.18 -13.15 -3.43
N ILE A 127 -23.33 -13.93 -2.76
CA ILE A 127 -23.44 -15.40 -2.79
C ILE A 127 -23.80 -15.89 -1.39
N ILE A 128 -24.96 -15.48 -0.90
CA ILE A 128 -25.78 -16.44 -0.17
C ILE A 128 -26.38 -17.28 -1.27
N ASP A 129 -25.91 -18.52 -1.40
CA ASP A 129 -26.61 -19.53 -2.19
C ASP A 129 -28.07 -19.53 -1.73
N PRO A 130 -29.06 -19.25 -2.59
CA PRO A 130 -30.47 -19.22 -2.20
C PRO A 130 -30.90 -20.52 -1.50
N THR A 131 -30.24 -21.64 -1.81
CA THR A 131 -30.51 -22.94 -1.16
C THR A 131 -30.03 -23.03 0.28
N LEU A 132 -29.11 -22.18 0.74
CA LEU A 132 -28.67 -22.11 2.13
C LEU A 132 -29.59 -21.24 2.99
N GLN A 133 -30.29 -20.26 2.41
CA GLN A 133 -31.28 -19.47 3.14
C GLN A 133 -32.52 -20.32 3.48
N ASP A 134 -32.95 -21.18 2.56
CA ASP A 134 -34.04 -22.14 2.80
C ASP A 134 -33.72 -23.07 3.99
N THR A 135 -32.46 -23.49 4.16
CA THR A 135 -32.06 -24.35 5.29
C THR A 135 -32.09 -23.62 6.65
N LEU A 136 -31.81 -22.32 6.70
CA LEU A 136 -31.87 -21.54 7.94
C LEU A 136 -33.33 -21.25 8.34
N ASP A 137 -34.17 -20.93 7.36
CA ASP A 137 -35.60 -20.68 7.56
C ASP A 137 -36.37 -21.96 7.94
N ASP A 138 -35.91 -23.14 7.49
CA ASP A 138 -36.46 -24.44 7.87
C ASP A 138 -35.98 -24.93 9.25
N MET A 139 -34.78 -24.53 9.68
CA MET A 139 -34.27 -24.82 11.02
C MET A 139 -34.96 -23.96 12.11
N GLU A 140 -35.29 -22.70 11.83
CA GLU A 140 -36.03 -21.84 12.77
C GLU A 140 -37.49 -22.28 12.95
N LYS A 141 -38.12 -22.87 11.93
CA LYS A 141 -39.51 -23.37 12.02
C LYS A 141 -39.66 -24.68 12.79
N ASN A 142 -38.56 -25.38 13.08
CA ASN A 142 -38.58 -26.67 13.77
C ASN A 142 -38.16 -26.61 15.25
N LEU A 143 -37.93 -25.43 15.83
CA LEU A 143 -37.96 -25.30 17.29
C LEU A 143 -39.42 -25.32 17.78
N SER A 144 -39.95 -26.54 17.95
CA SER A 144 -41.13 -26.77 18.77
C SER A 144 -40.84 -26.25 20.18
N LYS A 145 -41.60 -25.24 20.58
CA LYS A 145 -41.65 -24.65 21.92
C LYS A 145 -41.64 -25.75 23.00
N PRO A 146 -40.69 -25.79 23.94
CA PRO A 146 -40.83 -26.66 25.10
C PRO A 146 -41.89 -26.08 26.03
N THR A 147 -43.00 -26.79 26.16
CA THR A 147 -44.03 -26.61 27.19
C THR A 147 -43.52 -27.16 28.52
N TRP A 148 -42.80 -26.35 29.30
CA TRP A 148 -42.58 -26.62 30.72
C TRP A 148 -42.25 -25.33 31.46
N PHE A 149 -43.27 -24.56 31.84
CA PHE A 149 -43.30 -23.86 33.14
C PHE A 149 -44.72 -23.31 33.34
N ALA A 150 -45.60 -24.19 33.83
CA ALA A 150 -46.84 -23.81 34.48
C ALA A 150 -46.62 -23.86 36.00
N LEU A 151 -47.19 -22.85 36.69
CA LEU A 151 -47.55 -22.76 38.11
C LEU A 151 -46.38 -22.60 39.12
N THR A 152 -46.42 -21.82 40.20
CA THR A 152 -47.32 -20.81 40.82
C THR A 152 -46.59 -20.37 42.11
N LEU A 153 -46.76 -19.13 42.57
CA LEU A 153 -47.38 -18.78 43.87
C LEU A 153 -47.09 -17.34 44.30
N GLU A 154 -48.14 -16.70 44.80
CA GLU A 154 -48.19 -15.39 45.44
C GLU A 154 -47.28 -15.26 46.68
N GLN A 155 -46.85 -14.02 46.98
CA GLN A 155 -46.98 -13.33 48.30
C GLN A 155 -45.97 -12.17 48.45
N ARG A 156 -46.38 -10.94 48.11
CA ARG A 156 -46.51 -9.77 49.01
C ARG A 156 -46.73 -8.48 48.23
#